data_AF-A0A428PHA4-F1
#
_entry.id   AF-A0A428PHA4-F1
#
_cell.length_a   1.000
_cell.length_b   1.000
_cell.length_c   1.000
_cell.angle_alpha   90.00
_cell.angle_beta   90.00
_cell.angle_gamma   90.00
#
_symmetry.space_group_name_H-M   'P 1'
#
loop_
_entity.id
_entity.type
_entity.pdbx_description
1 polymer ?
#
loop_
_entity_poly.entity_id
_entity_poly.type
_entity_poly.pdbx_seq_one_letter_code
_entity_poly.pdbx_strand_id
1 'polypeptide(L)'
;MPIISTIRPEIPASSKDHFLAAWPTLLGELEAQPGLLHATGGQVVAEDGQRVGEFKIIQFLAFANVEDEETFTKSPWAQQHKARLESSGAPKPTVGRFKFSEFSVDPSPKPFLQLTSITLPSESQREEARKAWAELATILGKETRGGVLLRDDVFNGLALIGWDSLEEVENAYKEPKAAEALAAYKRLGQVRSVLVKLL
;
A
#
# COMPACT_ATOMS: atom_id res chain seq x y z
N MET A 1 -0.71 17.45 5.53
CA MET A 1 -0.80 16.56 4.34
C MET A 1 -0.95 15.15 4.85
N PRO A 2 -1.89 14.37 4.31
CA PRO A 2 -2.15 13.01 4.77
C PRO A 2 -0.94 12.10 4.62
N ILE A 3 -0.82 11.18 5.57
CA ILE A 3 0.19 10.12 5.55
C ILE A 3 -0.51 8.78 5.40
N ILE A 4 -0.02 7.96 4.48
CA ILE A 4 -0.38 6.55 4.40
C ILE A 4 0.86 5.72 4.71
N SER A 5 0.75 4.88 5.73
CA SER A 5 1.77 3.93 6.12
C SER A 5 1.37 2.54 5.65
N THR A 6 2.21 1.94 4.82
CA THR A 6 2.10 0.54 4.39
C THR A 6 2.94 -0.32 5.32
N ILE A 7 2.39 -1.41 5.83
CA ILE A 7 3.07 -2.32 6.75
C ILE A 7 2.95 -3.73 6.18
N ARG A 8 4.09 -4.39 5.94
CA ARG A 8 4.16 -5.79 5.51
C ARG A 8 4.74 -6.63 6.66
N PRO A 9 3.89 -7.24 7.49
CA PRO A 9 4.36 -8.16 8.52
C PRO A 9 4.84 -9.47 7.90
N GLU A 10 5.85 -10.09 8.50
CA GLU A 10 6.24 -11.46 8.18
C GLU A 10 5.44 -12.42 9.05
N ILE A 11 4.38 -13.00 8.48
CA ILE A 11 3.52 -13.96 9.17
C ILE A 11 3.84 -15.36 8.63
N PRO A 12 4.34 -16.29 9.47
CA PRO A 12 4.57 -17.65 9.06
C PRO A 12 3.28 -18.30 8.54
N ALA A 13 3.40 -19.14 7.50
CA ALA A 13 2.23 -19.81 6.90
C ALA A 13 1.43 -20.63 7.93
N SER A 14 2.10 -21.20 8.95
CA SER A 14 1.49 -21.93 10.06
C SER A 14 0.59 -21.07 10.94
N SER A 15 0.76 -19.74 10.92
CA SER A 15 0.00 -18.79 11.73
C SER A 15 -1.10 -18.09 10.93
N LYS A 16 -1.30 -18.45 9.66
CA LYS A 16 -2.27 -17.83 8.75
C LYS A 16 -3.68 -17.79 9.34
N ASP A 17 -4.23 -18.94 9.70
CA ASP A 17 -5.64 -19.01 10.12
C ASP A 17 -5.87 -18.28 11.45
N HIS A 18 -4.89 -18.33 12.35
CA HIS A 18 -4.92 -17.57 13.59
C HIS A 18 -4.90 -16.05 13.33
N PHE A 19 -4.05 -15.58 12.41
CA PHE A 19 -4.01 -14.18 12.02
C PHE A 19 -5.32 -13.72 11.38
N LEU A 20 -5.86 -14.48 10.43
CA LEU A 20 -7.11 -14.15 9.76
C LEU A 20 -8.30 -14.11 10.73
N ALA A 21 -8.34 -15.02 11.71
CA ALA A 21 -9.36 -15.00 12.75
C ALA A 21 -9.24 -13.78 13.69
N ALA A 22 -8.01 -13.31 13.97
CA ALA A 22 -7.75 -12.16 14.82
C ALA A 22 -7.91 -10.81 14.09
N TRP A 23 -7.89 -10.80 12.75
CA TRP A 23 -7.85 -9.58 11.94
C TRP A 23 -8.98 -8.58 12.23
N PRO A 24 -10.27 -8.98 12.32
CA PRO A 24 -11.34 -8.02 12.60
C PRO A 24 -11.19 -7.33 13.96
N THR A 25 -10.75 -8.06 14.99
CA THR A 25 -10.48 -7.50 16.32
C THR A 25 -9.30 -6.53 16.27
N LEU A 26 -8.20 -6.93 15.61
CA LEU A 26 -7.02 -6.08 15.46
C LEU A 26 -7.36 -4.78 14.71
N LEU A 27 -8.21 -4.86 13.68
CA LEU A 27 -8.65 -3.70 12.92
C LEU A 27 -9.46 -2.73 13.81
N GLY A 28 -10.41 -3.24 14.58
CA GLY A 28 -11.18 -2.43 15.52
C GLY A 28 -10.32 -1.80 16.62
N GLU A 29 -9.30 -2.51 17.12
CA GLU A 29 -8.34 -1.96 18.06
C GLU A 29 -7.48 -0.86 17.43
N LEU A 30 -7.02 -1.04 16.19
CA LEU A 30 -6.27 -0.03 15.44
C LEU A 30 -7.11 1.23 15.24
N GLU A 31 -8.33 1.11 14.74
CA GLU A 31 -9.24 2.25 14.48
C GLU A 31 -9.65 3.00 15.75
N ALA A 32 -9.57 2.37 16.91
CA ALA A 32 -9.77 3.03 18.20
C ALA A 32 -8.55 3.86 18.67
N GLN A 33 -7.40 3.77 18.00
CA GLN A 33 -6.19 4.47 18.43
C GLN A 33 -6.22 5.97 18.05
N PRO A 34 -5.70 6.84 18.92
CA PRO A 34 -5.66 8.28 18.64
C PRO A 34 -4.77 8.59 17.43
N GLY A 35 -5.20 9.56 16.63
CA GLY A 35 -4.50 10.02 15.42
C GLY A 35 -4.75 9.15 14.18
N LEU A 36 -5.19 7.90 14.33
CA LEU A 36 -5.51 7.07 13.17
C LEU A 36 -6.86 7.48 12.57
N LEU A 37 -6.89 7.79 11.27
CA LEU A 37 -8.13 8.07 10.55
C LEU A 37 -8.84 6.79 10.11
N HIS A 38 -8.06 5.83 9.62
CA HIS A 38 -8.58 4.57 9.10
C HIS A 38 -7.47 3.52 9.04
N ALA A 39 -7.85 2.27 9.24
CA ALA A 39 -7.01 1.11 8.95
C ALA A 39 -7.70 0.22 7.92
N THR A 40 -6.90 -0.38 7.05
CA THR A 40 -7.36 -1.49 6.20
C THR A 40 -6.18 -2.41 5.91
N GLY A 41 -6.43 -3.52 5.25
CA GLY A 41 -5.41 -4.48 4.92
C GLY A 41 -5.96 -5.66 4.16
N GLY A 42 -5.06 -6.47 3.64
CA GLY A 42 -5.49 -7.62 2.88
C GLY A 42 -4.38 -8.57 2.49
N GLN A 43 -4.79 -9.67 1.86
CA GLN A 43 -3.88 -10.68 1.34
C GLN A 43 -3.28 -10.23 0.02
N VAL A 44 -1.96 -10.35 -0.09
CA VAL A 44 -1.26 -10.22 -1.38
C VAL A 44 -1.58 -11.44 -2.23
N VAL A 45 -2.20 -11.18 -3.39
CA VAL A 45 -2.67 -12.21 -4.32
C VAL A 45 -1.90 -12.20 -5.64
N ALA A 46 -1.23 -11.09 -5.97
CA ALA A 46 -0.29 -11.02 -7.08
C ALA A 46 0.85 -10.02 -6.79
N GLU A 47 2.02 -10.28 -7.35
CA GLU A 47 3.19 -9.40 -7.35
C GLU A 47 3.73 -9.30 -8.78
N ASP A 48 3.98 -8.08 -9.26
CA ASP A 48 4.51 -7.78 -10.60
C ASP A 48 3.74 -8.49 -11.75
N GLY A 49 2.41 -8.64 -11.58
CA GLY A 49 1.51 -9.29 -12.54
C GLY A 49 1.48 -10.82 -12.46
N GLN A 50 2.20 -11.42 -11.51
CA GLN A 50 2.23 -12.87 -11.27
C GLN A 50 1.45 -13.22 -10.01
N ARG A 51 0.66 -14.29 -10.05
CA ARG A 51 -0.09 -14.76 -8.87
C ARG A 51 0.86 -15.24 -7.77
N VAL A 52 0.53 -14.90 -6.54
CA VAL A 52 1.28 -15.31 -5.35
C VAL A 52 0.51 -16.42 -4.63
N GLY A 53 1.16 -17.56 -4.44
CA GLY A 53 0.57 -18.71 -3.72
C GLY A 53 0.86 -18.72 -2.22
N GLU A 54 1.89 -18.00 -1.77
CA GLU A 54 2.25 -17.90 -0.36
C GLU A 54 1.37 -16.89 0.39
N PHE A 55 1.24 -17.08 1.70
CA PHE A 55 0.49 -16.16 2.53
C PHE A 55 1.33 -14.92 2.85
N LYS A 56 0.93 -13.79 2.28
CA LYS A 56 1.49 -12.47 2.52
C LYS A 56 0.36 -11.49 2.81
N ILE A 57 0.58 -10.59 3.76
CA ILE A 57 -0.38 -9.56 4.14
C ILE A 57 0.29 -8.19 3.97
N ILE A 58 -0.53 -7.20 3.62
CA ILE A 58 -0.16 -5.80 3.74
C ILE A 58 -1.28 -5.04 4.45
N GLN A 59 -0.90 -4.15 5.33
CA GLN A 59 -1.78 -3.28 6.10
C GLN A 59 -1.53 -1.83 5.66
N PHE A 60 -2.56 -1.01 5.77
CA PHE A 60 -2.58 0.40 5.46
C PHE A 60 -3.13 1.16 6.65
N LEU A 61 -2.37 2.13 7.12
CA LEU A 61 -2.77 3.05 8.16
C LEU A 61 -2.81 4.46 7.57
N ALA A 62 -3.93 5.14 7.66
CA ALA A 62 -4.10 6.50 7.18
C ALA A 62 -4.15 7.50 8.34
N PHE A 63 -3.40 8.60 8.20
CA PHE A 63 -3.32 9.69 9.17
C PHE A 63 -3.59 11.01 8.44
N ALA A 64 -4.19 11.99 9.12
CA ALA A 64 -4.47 13.29 8.49
C ALA A 64 -3.19 14.11 8.24
N ASN A 65 -2.19 13.89 9.08
CA ASN A 65 -0.91 14.60 9.08
C ASN A 65 0.16 13.81 9.86
N VAL A 66 1.35 14.41 10.01
CA VAL A 66 2.50 13.78 10.69
C VAL A 66 2.29 13.77 12.20
N GLU A 67 1.66 14.80 12.76
CA GLU A 67 1.38 14.95 14.18
C GLU A 67 0.44 13.84 14.70
N ASP A 68 -0.54 13.47 13.89
CA ASP A 68 -1.47 12.36 14.15
C ASP A 68 -0.77 11.01 14.09
N GLU A 69 0.13 10.79 13.12
CA GLU A 69 0.95 9.58 13.04
C GLU A 69 1.90 9.46 14.25
N GLU A 70 2.49 10.58 14.69
CA GLU A 70 3.29 10.62 15.90
C GLU A 70 2.47 10.32 17.15
N THR A 71 1.25 10.85 17.24
CA THR A 71 0.30 10.59 18.33
C THR A 71 -0.03 9.11 18.41
N PHE A 72 -0.34 8.48 17.27
CA PHE A 72 -0.56 7.04 17.17
C PHE A 72 0.69 6.26 17.62
N THR A 73 1.86 6.61 17.08
CA THR A 73 3.11 5.90 17.36
C THR A 73 3.50 5.99 18.84
N LYS A 74 3.21 7.11 19.51
CA LYS A 74 3.48 7.33 20.94
C LYS A 74 2.39 6.76 21.87
N SER A 75 1.29 6.23 21.32
CA SER A 75 0.20 5.66 22.13
C SER A 75 0.67 4.46 22.97
N PRO A 76 0.07 4.22 24.15
CA PRO A 76 0.38 3.04 24.96
C PRO A 76 0.19 1.74 24.16
N TRP A 77 -0.84 1.67 23.32
CA TRP A 77 -1.12 0.51 22.48
C TRP A 77 0.02 0.23 21.50
N ALA A 78 0.49 1.24 20.76
CA ALA A 78 1.55 1.08 19.78
C ALA A 78 2.89 0.71 20.43
N GLN A 79 3.23 1.33 21.57
CA GLN A 79 4.44 1.01 22.32
C GLN A 79 4.41 -0.42 22.86
N GLN A 80 3.27 -0.87 23.38
CA GLN A 80 3.12 -2.22 23.91
C GLN A 80 3.19 -3.29 22.80
N HIS A 81 2.59 -3.03 21.63
CA HIS A 81 2.69 -3.90 20.45
C HIS A 81 4.12 -3.97 19.90
N LYS A 82 4.82 -2.84 19.84
CA LYS A 82 6.24 -2.80 19.45
C LYS A 82 7.09 -3.64 20.40
N ALA A 83 6.94 -3.47 21.72
CA ALA A 83 7.68 -4.24 22.71
C ALA A 83 7.38 -5.75 22.64
N ARG A 84 6.12 -6.13 22.37
CA ARG A 84 5.73 -7.53 22.16
C ARG A 84 6.41 -8.13 20.92
N LEU A 85 6.44 -7.40 19.81
CA LEU A 85 7.12 -7.84 18.60
C LEU A 85 8.63 -8.01 18.86
N GLU A 86 9.27 -7.01 19.47
CA GLU A 86 10.71 -7.04 19.78
C GLU A 86 11.09 -8.21 20.72
N SER A 87 10.25 -8.51 21.72
CA SER A 87 10.47 -9.63 22.65
C SER A 87 10.16 -11.00 22.05
N SER A 88 9.33 -11.08 21.00
CA SER A 88 9.01 -12.35 20.35
C SER A 88 10.13 -12.93 19.48
N GLY A 89 11.12 -12.11 19.11
CA GLY A 89 12.17 -12.48 18.15
C GLY A 89 11.66 -12.61 16.71
N ALA A 90 10.41 -12.26 16.43
CA ALA A 90 9.86 -12.27 15.09
C ALA A 90 10.55 -11.21 14.19
N PRO A 91 10.63 -11.45 12.87
CA PRO A 91 11.18 -10.48 11.94
C PRO A 91 10.44 -9.15 11.99
N LYS A 92 11.19 -8.05 11.82
CA LYS A 92 10.58 -6.71 11.79
C LYS A 92 9.75 -6.54 10.51
N PRO A 93 8.54 -5.97 10.59
CA PRO A 93 7.76 -5.67 9.41
C PRO A 93 8.49 -4.66 8.52
N THR A 94 8.29 -4.78 7.21
CA THR A 94 8.70 -3.74 6.27
C THR A 94 7.66 -2.62 6.32
N VAL A 95 8.10 -1.39 6.56
CA VAL A 95 7.22 -0.22 6.65
C VAL A 95 7.61 0.82 5.60
N GLY A 96 6.62 1.29 4.84
CA GLY A 96 6.76 2.44 3.93
C GLY A 96 5.82 3.56 4.33
N ARG A 97 6.33 4.79 4.50
CA ARG A 97 5.56 5.97 4.92
C ARG A 97 5.46 6.95 3.75
N PHE A 98 4.25 7.26 3.31
CA PHE A 98 4.03 8.03 2.09
C PHE A 98 3.17 9.26 2.37
N LYS A 99 3.62 10.42 1.90
CA LYS A 99 2.89 11.68 1.96
C LYS A 99 2.03 11.85 0.71
N PHE A 100 0.73 12.02 0.91
CA PHE A 100 -0.25 12.23 -0.16
C PHE A 100 -0.61 13.72 -0.23
N SER A 101 -0.91 14.22 -1.44
CA SER A 101 -1.43 15.58 -1.62
C SER A 101 -2.84 15.72 -1.04
N GLU A 102 -3.65 14.68 -1.23
CA GLU A 102 -5.01 14.55 -0.73
C GLU A 102 -5.30 13.09 -0.38
N PHE A 103 -6.16 12.88 0.61
CA PHE A 103 -6.65 11.56 0.99
C PHE A 103 -8.04 11.69 1.57
N SER A 104 -8.95 10.86 1.09
CA SER A 104 -10.26 10.63 1.68
C SER A 104 -10.44 9.14 1.89
N VAL A 105 -11.02 8.75 3.02
CA VAL A 105 -11.44 7.37 3.22
C VAL A 105 -12.57 7.09 2.25
N ASP A 106 -12.42 6.05 1.43
CA ASP A 106 -13.48 5.60 0.53
C ASP A 106 -14.51 4.82 1.37
N PRO A 107 -15.77 5.25 1.45
CA PRO A 107 -16.80 4.53 2.20
C PRO A 107 -17.18 3.19 1.56
N SER A 108 -16.81 2.94 0.30
CA SER A 108 -17.06 1.68 -0.40
C SER A 108 -15.81 1.24 -1.17
N PRO A 109 -14.75 0.82 -0.46
CA PRO A 109 -13.49 0.49 -1.11
C PRO A 109 -13.69 -0.70 -2.04
N LYS A 110 -13.05 -0.62 -3.20
CA LYS A 110 -12.99 -1.73 -4.15
C LYS A 110 -12.33 -2.96 -3.49
N PRO A 111 -12.83 -4.19 -3.75
CA PRO A 111 -12.38 -5.39 -3.06
C PRO A 111 -10.91 -5.75 -3.34
N PHE A 112 -10.36 -5.27 -4.45
CA PHE A 112 -8.94 -5.40 -4.77
C PHE A 112 -8.28 -4.04 -4.84
N LEU A 113 -7.12 -3.91 -4.20
CA LEU A 113 -6.30 -2.71 -4.20
C LEU A 113 -4.93 -3.03 -4.80
N GLN A 114 -4.60 -2.36 -5.90
CA GLN A 114 -3.27 -2.43 -6.49
C GLN A 114 -2.41 -1.30 -5.94
N LEU A 115 -1.24 -1.66 -5.44
CA LEU A 115 -0.15 -0.76 -5.13
C LEU A 115 0.87 -0.84 -6.24
N THR A 116 1.30 0.31 -6.74
CA THR A 116 2.45 0.37 -7.64
C THR A 116 3.43 1.39 -7.09
N SER A 117 4.62 0.93 -6.72
CA SER A 117 5.71 1.80 -6.31
C SER A 117 6.71 1.95 -7.44
N ILE A 118 7.23 3.15 -7.63
CA ILE A 118 8.35 3.43 -8.52
C ILE A 118 9.49 4.06 -7.73
N THR A 119 10.69 3.51 -7.84
CA THR A 119 11.92 4.16 -7.38
C THR A 119 12.59 4.82 -8.57
N LEU A 120 12.70 6.14 -8.52
CA LEU A 120 13.34 6.95 -9.55
C LEU A 120 14.83 7.14 -9.24
N PRO A 121 15.68 7.24 -10.27
CA PRO A 121 17.10 7.57 -10.10
C PRO A 121 17.33 9.02 -9.65
N SER A 122 16.39 9.94 -9.89
CA SER A 122 16.49 11.35 -9.47
C SER A 122 15.14 11.98 -9.17
N GLU A 123 15.14 13.03 -8.32
CA GLU A 123 13.96 13.84 -8.03
C GLU A 123 13.38 14.53 -9.28
N SER A 124 14.24 14.91 -10.23
CA SER A 124 13.84 15.63 -11.44
C SER A 124 12.85 14.86 -12.32
N GLN A 125 12.79 13.53 -12.20
CA GLN A 125 11.87 12.68 -12.97
C GLN A 125 10.49 12.52 -12.31
N ARG A 126 10.27 13.07 -11.11
CA ARG A 126 8.99 12.90 -10.38
C ARG A 126 7.78 13.39 -11.16
N GLU A 127 7.88 14.54 -11.81
CA GLU A 127 6.77 15.11 -12.60
C GLU A 127 6.45 14.26 -13.83
N GLU A 128 7.48 13.78 -14.52
CA GLU A 128 7.32 12.89 -15.68
C GLU A 128 6.69 11.56 -15.27
N ALA A 129 7.17 10.95 -14.17
CA ALA A 129 6.59 9.73 -13.62
C ALA A 129 5.13 9.91 -13.21
N ARG A 130 4.77 11.04 -12.59
CA ARG A 130 3.39 11.34 -12.22
C ARG A 130 2.48 11.44 -13.45
N LYS A 131 2.94 12.12 -14.51
CA LYS A 131 2.20 12.25 -15.78
C LYS A 131 2.00 10.91 -16.47
N ALA A 132 3.08 10.12 -16.60
CA ALA A 132 3.02 8.79 -17.21
C ALA A 132 2.08 7.85 -16.44
N TRP A 133 2.08 7.92 -15.10
CA TRP A 133 1.14 7.15 -14.30
C TRP A 133 -0.31 7.61 -14.47
N ALA A 134 -0.58 8.91 -14.47
CA ALA A 134 -1.91 9.46 -14.68
C ALA A 134 -2.48 9.09 -16.07
N GLU A 135 -1.63 9.09 -17.10
CA GLU A 135 -1.99 8.62 -18.44
C GLU A 135 -2.36 7.14 -18.44
N LEU A 136 -1.53 6.29 -17.81
CA LEU A 136 -1.83 4.87 -17.66
C LEU A 136 -3.17 4.65 -16.93
N ALA A 137 -3.40 5.34 -15.81
CA ALA A 137 -4.67 5.24 -15.07
C ALA A 137 -5.87 5.64 -15.94
N THR A 138 -5.72 6.69 -16.76
CA THR A 138 -6.74 7.12 -17.72
C THR A 138 -7.03 6.05 -18.77
N ILE A 139 -6.00 5.43 -19.33
CA ILE A 139 -6.14 4.33 -20.31
C ILE A 139 -6.88 3.14 -19.68
N LEU A 140 -6.58 2.83 -18.41
CA LEU A 140 -7.25 1.76 -17.67
C LEU A 140 -8.69 2.12 -17.27
N GLY A 141 -9.13 3.36 -17.48
CA GLY A 141 -10.43 3.85 -17.04
C GLY A 141 -10.55 3.91 -15.51
N LYS A 142 -9.44 4.13 -14.80
CA LYS A 142 -9.36 4.08 -13.35
C LYS A 142 -9.00 5.43 -12.75
N GLU A 143 -9.60 5.69 -11.59
CA GLU A 143 -9.09 6.72 -10.69
C GLU A 143 -7.83 6.19 -9.99
N THR A 144 -6.88 7.09 -9.76
CA THR A 144 -5.66 6.78 -9.04
C THR A 144 -5.40 7.83 -7.97
N ARG A 145 -4.81 7.37 -6.86
CA ARG A 145 -4.25 8.24 -5.83
C ARG A 145 -2.76 7.95 -5.70
N GLY A 146 -1.98 8.92 -5.24
CA GLY A 146 -0.56 8.70 -5.09
C GLY A 146 0.10 9.58 -4.04
N GLY A 147 1.24 9.09 -3.55
CA GLY A 147 2.04 9.76 -2.54
C GLY A 147 3.53 9.58 -2.79
N VAL A 148 4.33 10.37 -2.09
CA VAL A 148 5.80 10.31 -2.14
C VAL A 148 6.33 9.76 -0.83
N LEU A 149 7.34 8.89 -0.90
CA LEU A 149 7.96 8.32 0.28
C LEU A 149 8.59 9.44 1.14
N LEU A 150 8.32 9.40 2.44
CA LEU A 150 8.94 10.28 3.43
C LEU A 150 10.30 9.73 3.84
N ARG A 151 11.27 9.84 2.92
CA ARG A 151 12.66 9.41 3.14
C ARG A 151 13.60 10.20 2.22
N ASP A 152 14.60 10.87 2.79
CA ASP A 152 15.39 11.89 2.07
C ASP A 152 16.36 11.32 1.01
N ASP A 153 16.74 10.04 1.10
CA ASP A 153 17.71 9.38 0.22
C ASP A 153 17.08 8.55 -0.91
N VAL A 154 15.75 8.46 -0.98
CA VAL A 154 15.06 7.61 -1.98
C VAL A 154 13.91 8.35 -2.64
N PHE A 155 13.98 8.51 -3.96
CA PHE A 155 12.91 9.09 -4.77
C PHE A 155 11.86 8.03 -5.12
N ASN A 156 11.09 7.60 -4.12
CA ASN A 156 10.06 6.59 -4.31
C ASN A 156 8.65 7.22 -4.32
N GLY A 157 7.86 6.90 -5.34
CA GLY A 157 6.44 7.22 -5.40
C GLY A 157 5.61 5.96 -5.20
N LEU A 158 4.44 6.11 -4.58
CA LEU A 158 3.42 5.07 -4.48
C LEU A 158 2.16 5.54 -5.20
N ALA A 159 1.56 4.64 -5.96
CA ALA A 159 0.26 4.81 -6.57
C ALA A 159 -0.70 3.69 -6.14
N LEU A 160 -1.98 4.04 -6.06
CA LEU A 160 -3.06 3.17 -5.62
C LEU A 160 -4.20 3.19 -6.65
N ILE A 161 -4.65 2.00 -7.08
CA ILE A 161 -5.83 1.79 -7.94
C ILE A 161 -6.73 0.71 -7.35
N GLY A 162 -8.04 0.96 -7.32
CA GLY A 162 -9.06 -0.01 -6.91
C GLY A 162 -9.64 -0.81 -8.08
N TRP A 163 -9.89 -2.10 -7.84
CA TRP A 163 -10.38 -3.07 -8.81
C TRP A 163 -11.51 -3.93 -8.25
N ASP A 164 -12.47 -4.27 -9.11
CA ASP A 164 -13.62 -5.10 -8.75
C ASP A 164 -13.25 -6.59 -8.73
N SER A 165 -12.25 -7.02 -9.50
CA SER A 165 -11.79 -8.41 -9.53
C SER A 165 -10.35 -8.59 -10.00
N LEU A 166 -9.78 -9.78 -9.76
CA LEU A 166 -8.50 -10.19 -10.36
C LEU A 166 -8.57 -10.21 -11.89
N GLU A 167 -9.68 -10.72 -12.44
CA GLU A 167 -9.88 -10.84 -13.88
C GLU A 167 -9.90 -9.47 -14.57
N GLU A 168 -10.51 -8.47 -13.92
CA GLU A 168 -10.51 -7.09 -14.41
C GLU A 168 -9.08 -6.55 -14.57
N VAL A 169 -8.23 -6.73 -13.55
CA VAL A 169 -6.81 -6.32 -13.58
C VAL A 169 -6.08 -7.04 -14.71
N GLU A 170 -6.22 -8.37 -14.77
CA GLU A 170 -5.56 -9.22 -15.76
C GLU A 170 -5.95 -8.83 -17.20
N ASN A 171 -7.21 -8.45 -17.43
CA ASN A 171 -7.69 -8.06 -18.75
C ASN A 171 -7.30 -6.63 -19.12
N ALA A 172 -7.37 -5.68 -18.18
CA ALA A 172 -7.02 -4.28 -18.44
C ALA A 172 -5.57 -4.11 -18.91
N TYR A 173 -4.63 -4.86 -18.32
CA TYR A 173 -3.21 -4.80 -18.71
C TYR A 173 -2.85 -5.63 -19.95
N LYS A 174 -3.76 -6.46 -20.49
CA LYS A 174 -3.57 -7.14 -21.78
C LYS A 174 -3.82 -6.21 -22.98
N GLU A 175 -4.51 -5.10 -22.77
CA GLU A 175 -4.72 -4.13 -23.85
C GLU A 175 -3.40 -3.55 -24.34
N PRO A 176 -3.13 -3.53 -25.66
CA PRO A 176 -1.85 -3.05 -26.19
C PRO A 176 -1.47 -1.64 -25.73
N LYS A 177 -2.45 -0.73 -25.64
CA LYS A 177 -2.23 0.65 -25.16
C LYS A 177 -1.83 0.69 -23.69
N ALA A 178 -2.49 -0.10 -22.84
CA ALA A 178 -2.15 -0.19 -21.42
C ALA A 178 -0.77 -0.83 -21.21
N ALA A 179 -0.45 -1.87 -21.97
CA ALA A 179 0.87 -2.51 -21.93
C ALA A 179 1.99 -1.55 -22.36
N GLU A 180 1.77 -0.77 -23.42
CA GLU A 180 2.72 0.24 -23.91
C GLU A 180 2.92 1.37 -22.88
N ALA A 181 1.83 1.92 -22.33
CA ALA A 181 1.90 2.95 -21.31
C ALA A 181 2.59 2.46 -20.02
N LEU A 182 2.30 1.23 -19.58
CA LEU A 182 3.00 0.62 -18.46
C LEU A 182 4.50 0.42 -18.75
N ALA A 183 4.86 0.02 -19.97
CA ALA A 183 6.25 -0.10 -20.39
C ALA A 183 6.96 1.26 -20.39
N ALA A 184 6.31 2.32 -20.86
CA ALA A 184 6.85 3.68 -20.80
C ALA A 184 7.10 4.14 -19.36
N TYR A 185 6.13 3.93 -18.45
CA TYR A 185 6.29 4.21 -17.03
C TYR A 185 7.47 3.44 -16.41
N LYS A 186 7.61 2.15 -16.74
CA LYS A 186 8.71 1.30 -16.28
C LYS A 186 10.10 1.73 -16.79
N ARG A 187 10.19 2.53 -17.86
CA ARG A 187 11.49 3.07 -18.33
C ARG A 187 12.00 4.20 -17.44
N LEU A 188 11.14 4.83 -16.63
CA LEU A 188 11.51 5.95 -15.76
C LEU A 188 12.19 5.50 -14.47
N GLY A 189 12.02 4.26 -14.05
CA GLY A 189 12.59 3.77 -12.81
C GLY A 189 12.25 2.33 -12.47
N GLN A 190 12.67 1.88 -11.30
CA GLN A 190 12.38 0.53 -10.83
C GLN A 190 10.95 0.47 -10.31
N VAL A 191 10.09 -0.25 -11.02
CA VAL A 191 8.68 -0.43 -10.66
C VAL A 191 8.47 -1.75 -9.94
N ARG A 192 7.67 -1.73 -8.88
CA ARG A 192 7.10 -2.91 -8.23
C ARG A 192 5.61 -2.73 -8.10
N SER A 193 4.86 -3.80 -8.32
CA SER A 193 3.41 -3.80 -8.15
C SER A 193 2.96 -4.95 -7.27
N VAL A 194 1.97 -4.69 -6.43
CA VAL A 194 1.34 -5.67 -5.54
C VAL A 194 -0.16 -5.52 -5.68
N LEU A 195 -0.87 -6.62 -5.86
CA LEU A 195 -2.31 -6.66 -5.84
C LEU A 195 -2.78 -7.32 -4.54
N VAL A 196 -3.68 -6.64 -3.85
CA VAL A 196 -4.16 -7.01 -2.52
C VAL A 196 -5.65 -7.28 -2.61
N LYS A 197 -6.10 -8.42 -2.10
CA LYS A 197 -7.51 -8.66 -1.81
C LYS A 197 -7.79 -8.18 -0.39
N LEU A 198 -8.59 -7.13 -0.25
CA LEU A 198 -8.96 -6.57 1.05
C LEU A 198 -9.73 -7.61 1.88
N LEU A 199 -9.50 -7.59 3.19
CA LEU A 199 -10.07 -8.51 4.19
C LEU A 199 -11.13 -7.84 5.04
#